data_AF-A0AAV5STD2-F1
#
_entry.id   AF-A0AAV5STD2-F1
#
_cell.length_a   1.000
_cell.length_b   1.000
_cell.length_c   1.000
_cell.angle_alpha   90.00
_cell.angle_beta   90.00
_cell.angle_gamma   90.00
#
_symmetry.space_group_name_H-M   'P 1'
#
loop_
_entity.id
_entity.type
_entity.pdbx_description
1 polymer ?
#
loop_
_entity_poly.entity_id
_entity_poly.type
_entity_poly.pdbx_seq_one_letter_code
_entity_poly.pdbx_strand_id
1 'polypeptide(L)'
;MSVETVKYVPSTIGVNTERQKPRVTDKFHYRIAVKEDQPEILECVLTGFLNTDSHALALKLTRTEAHELVRWFVERSLHTPYSVMVYDKSTRKLAGIRLYSVIHRDQTKDFEPFKLDYASMADNVRIWYNLTDKQQNKIWSLRLEVQKTLHHEITFVDPAFQRQGIAQHFINLLNIKQ
;
A
#
# COMPACT_ATOMS: atom_id res chain seq x y z
N MET A 1 66.83 35.69 2.85
CA MET A 1 65.91 34.82 3.63
C MET A 1 64.98 34.14 2.64
N SER A 2 65.21 32.85 2.40
CA SER A 2 64.47 32.00 1.47
C SER A 2 63.18 31.49 2.11
N VAL A 3 62.06 31.64 1.42
CA VAL A 3 60.74 31.16 1.86
C VAL A 3 60.58 29.71 1.39
N GLU A 4 60.60 28.76 2.33
CA GLU A 4 60.31 27.34 2.06
C GLU A 4 58.83 27.16 1.71
N THR A 5 58.56 26.60 0.53
CA THR A 5 57.22 26.22 0.09
C THR A 5 56.88 24.85 0.66
N VAL A 6 55.99 24.79 1.65
CA VAL A 6 55.47 23.55 2.21
C VAL A 6 54.66 22.82 1.13
N LYS A 7 55.13 21.64 0.70
CA LYS A 7 54.42 20.76 -0.23
C LYS A 7 53.30 20.04 0.51
N TYR A 8 52.06 20.29 0.10
CA TYR A 8 50.89 19.52 0.53
C TYR A 8 50.97 18.09 -0.02
N VAL A 9 51.00 17.09 0.86
CA VAL A 9 50.89 15.67 0.49
C VAL A 9 49.42 15.29 0.67
N PRO A 10 48.66 14.95 -0.39
CA PRO A 10 47.30 14.49 -0.24
C PRO A 10 47.30 13.16 0.50
N SER A 11 46.53 13.08 1.59
CA SER A 11 46.26 11.81 2.25
C SER A 11 45.57 10.88 1.26
N THR A 12 46.10 9.67 1.10
CA THR A 12 45.41 8.58 0.42
C THR A 12 44.08 8.33 1.12
N ILE A 13 43.00 8.82 0.50
CA ILE A 13 41.64 8.47 0.86
C ILE A 13 41.53 6.96 0.67
N GLY A 14 41.35 6.25 1.77
CA GLY A 14 41.11 4.81 1.77
C GLY A 14 39.97 4.50 0.81
N VAL A 15 40.11 3.44 0.04
CA VAL A 15 39.07 2.90 -0.82
C VAL A 15 37.88 2.59 0.07
N ASN A 16 36.92 3.51 0.09
CA ASN A 16 35.63 3.30 0.74
C ASN A 16 34.93 2.26 -0.14
N THR A 17 35.09 0.99 0.23
CA THR A 17 34.24 -0.07 -0.31
C THR A 17 32.83 0.27 0.13
N GLU A 18 32.08 0.97 -0.72
CA GLU A 18 30.65 1.13 -0.55
C GLU A 18 30.07 -0.27 -0.39
N ARG A 19 29.79 -0.66 0.86
CA ARG A 19 28.97 -1.84 1.12
C ARG A 19 27.66 -1.55 0.43
N GLN A 20 27.41 -2.21 -0.70
CA GLN A 20 26.13 -2.13 -1.40
C GLN A 20 25.04 -2.34 -0.36
N LYS A 21 24.23 -1.30 -0.15
CA LYS A 21 23.12 -1.38 0.79
C LYS A 21 22.23 -2.53 0.34
N PRO A 22 21.92 -3.51 1.21
CA PRO A 22 21.13 -4.67 0.81
C PRO A 22 19.83 -4.22 0.17
N ARG A 23 19.46 -4.87 -0.94
CA ARG A 23 18.20 -4.56 -1.63
C ARG A 23 17.05 -4.98 -0.72
N VAL A 24 15.94 -4.26 -0.78
CA VAL A 24 14.72 -4.62 -0.02
C VAL A 24 14.30 -6.07 -0.33
N THR A 25 14.49 -6.51 -1.57
CA THR A 25 14.22 -7.87 -2.05
C THR A 25 15.12 -8.94 -1.46
N ASP A 26 16.24 -8.58 -0.82
CA ASP A 26 17.12 -9.57 -0.18
C ASP A 26 16.48 -10.08 1.11
N LYS A 27 15.86 -9.17 1.88
CA LYS A 27 15.19 -9.46 3.16
C LYS A 27 13.72 -9.86 3.01
N PHE A 28 13.03 -9.29 2.02
CA PHE A 28 11.59 -9.45 1.86
C PHE A 28 11.22 -10.21 0.60
N HIS A 29 10.19 -11.03 0.70
CA HIS A 29 9.58 -11.73 -0.43
C HIS A 29 8.26 -11.05 -0.80
N TYR A 30 8.19 -10.53 -2.03
CA TYR A 30 7.00 -9.92 -2.59
C TYR A 30 6.32 -10.93 -3.51
N ARG A 31 4.99 -10.99 -3.45
CA ARG A 31 4.18 -11.78 -4.38
C ARG A 31 2.84 -11.11 -4.63
N ILE A 32 2.22 -11.45 -5.76
CA ILE A 32 0.84 -11.09 -6.03
C ILE A 32 -0.06 -11.73 -4.98
N ALA A 33 -1.00 -10.95 -4.47
CA ALA A 33 -2.05 -11.41 -3.57
C ALA A 33 -3.10 -12.20 -4.37
N VAL A 34 -3.56 -13.31 -3.83
CA VAL A 34 -4.60 -14.17 -4.43
C VAL A 34 -5.81 -14.26 -3.51
N LYS A 35 -6.91 -14.82 -4.02
CA LYS A 35 -8.19 -14.90 -3.28
C LYS A 35 -8.04 -15.62 -1.94
N GLU A 36 -7.19 -16.63 -1.88
CA GLU A 36 -6.93 -17.44 -0.68
C GLU A 36 -6.26 -16.64 0.44
N ASP A 37 -5.64 -15.49 0.13
CA ASP A 37 -5.00 -14.61 1.10
C ASP A 37 -5.99 -13.72 1.85
N GLN A 38 -7.27 -13.72 1.44
CA GLN A 38 -8.31 -12.84 1.97
C GLN A 38 -8.34 -12.80 3.51
N PRO A 39 -8.30 -13.93 4.25
CA PRO A 39 -8.38 -13.89 5.70
C PRO A 39 -7.18 -13.19 6.36
N GLU A 40 -5.96 -13.43 5.85
CA GLU A 40 -4.74 -12.82 6.38
C GLU A 40 -4.70 -11.31 6.10
N ILE A 41 -5.10 -10.90 4.90
CA ILE A 41 -5.18 -9.48 4.52
C ILE A 41 -6.25 -8.76 5.32
N LEU A 42 -7.44 -9.35 5.46
CA LEU A 42 -8.53 -8.78 6.23
C LEU A 42 -8.10 -8.55 7.69
N GLU A 43 -7.46 -9.55 8.31
CA GLU A 43 -6.92 -9.43 9.66
C GLU A 43 -5.88 -8.30 9.77
N CYS A 44 -4.96 -8.24 8.81
CA CYS A 44 -3.91 -7.22 8.73
C CYS A 44 -4.50 -5.80 8.65
N VAL A 45 -5.56 -5.61 7.86
CA VAL A 45 -6.22 -4.30 7.76
C VAL A 45 -6.97 -3.95 9.05
N LEU A 46 -7.77 -4.89 9.58
CA LEU A 46 -8.62 -4.63 10.73
C LEU A 46 -7.85 -4.40 12.03
N THR A 47 -6.66 -5.00 12.17
CA THR A 47 -5.85 -4.91 13.39
C THR A 47 -4.61 -4.03 13.26
N GLY A 48 -4.08 -3.88 12.05
CA GLY A 48 -2.92 -3.04 11.77
C GLY A 48 -3.33 -1.70 11.20
N PHE A 49 -3.88 -1.70 10.00
CA PHE A 49 -4.16 -0.48 9.24
C PHE A 49 -5.13 0.46 9.97
N LEU A 50 -6.27 -0.02 10.46
CA LEU A 50 -7.26 0.83 11.14
C LEU A 50 -6.70 1.57 12.37
N ASN A 51 -5.68 1.00 13.01
CA ASN A 51 -5.03 1.59 14.19
C ASN A 51 -3.92 2.61 13.84
N THR A 52 -3.64 2.81 12.55
CA THR A 52 -2.56 3.68 12.07
C THR A 52 -2.99 4.65 10.99
N ASP A 53 -4.05 4.34 10.24
CA ASP A 53 -4.62 5.21 9.22
C ASP A 53 -5.25 6.46 9.84
N SER A 54 -4.96 7.61 9.24
CA SER A 54 -5.38 8.91 9.79
C SER A 54 -6.90 9.09 9.74
N HIS A 55 -7.58 8.60 8.69
CA HIS A 55 -9.03 8.68 8.60
C HIS A 55 -9.69 7.72 9.58
N ALA A 56 -9.20 6.48 9.67
CA ALA A 56 -9.71 5.49 10.61
C ALA A 56 -9.60 5.97 12.06
N LEU A 57 -8.45 6.53 12.44
CA LEU A 57 -8.24 7.09 13.78
C LEU A 57 -9.13 8.31 14.05
N ALA A 58 -9.24 9.24 13.11
CA ALA A 58 -10.07 10.44 13.28
C ALA A 58 -11.56 10.10 13.42
N LEU A 59 -12.03 9.11 12.67
CA LEU A 59 -13.40 8.61 12.69
C LEU A 59 -13.66 7.59 13.81
N LYS A 60 -12.61 7.22 14.57
CA LYS A 60 -12.65 6.19 15.61
C LYS A 60 -13.26 4.88 15.10
N LEU A 61 -12.89 4.46 13.90
CA LEU A 61 -13.41 3.23 13.31
C LEU A 61 -13.00 2.04 14.16
N THR A 62 -13.98 1.23 14.55
CA THR A 62 -13.71 -0.04 15.22
C THR A 62 -13.61 -1.18 14.22
N ARG A 63 -12.90 -2.24 14.58
CA ARG A 63 -12.84 -3.48 13.81
C ARG A 63 -14.24 -4.01 13.47
N THR A 64 -15.15 -4.01 14.43
CA THR A 64 -16.50 -4.54 14.27
C THR A 64 -17.31 -3.73 13.26
N GLU A 65 -17.31 -2.40 13.39
CA GLU A 65 -18.07 -1.52 12.51
C GLU A 65 -17.52 -1.53 11.08
N ALA A 66 -16.19 -1.54 10.93
CA ALA A 66 -15.54 -1.47 9.62
C ALA A 66 -15.47 -2.83 8.90
N HIS A 67 -15.77 -3.94 9.58
CA HIS A 67 -15.53 -5.30 9.09
C HIS A 67 -16.04 -5.53 7.66
N GLU A 68 -17.34 -5.30 7.44
CA GLU A 68 -17.96 -5.60 6.14
C GLU A 68 -17.44 -4.70 5.02
N LEU A 69 -17.20 -3.41 5.31
CA LEU A 69 -16.64 -2.50 4.32
C LEU A 69 -15.19 -2.86 3.97
N VAL A 70 -14.37 -3.20 4.97
CA VAL A 70 -12.99 -3.65 4.73
C VAL A 70 -12.97 -4.97 3.97
N ARG A 71 -13.84 -5.93 4.33
CA ARG A 71 -13.97 -7.20 3.61
C ARG A 71 -14.31 -6.96 2.15
N TRP A 72 -15.21 -6.02 1.88
CA TRP A 72 -15.55 -5.62 0.53
C TRP A 72 -14.36 -5.04 -0.25
N PHE A 73 -13.61 -4.11 0.33
CA PHE A 73 -12.40 -3.56 -0.32
C PHE A 73 -11.36 -4.66 -0.61
N VAL A 74 -11.14 -5.57 0.35
CA VAL A 74 -10.18 -6.67 0.20
C VAL A 74 -10.61 -7.62 -0.91
N GLU A 75 -11.85 -8.12 -0.88
CA GLU A 75 -12.35 -9.05 -1.90
C GLU A 75 -12.34 -8.41 -3.29
N ARG A 76 -12.72 -7.13 -3.39
CA ARG A 76 -12.64 -6.37 -4.64
C ARG A 76 -11.21 -6.25 -5.17
N SER A 77 -10.24 -6.03 -4.27
CA SER A 77 -8.81 -5.91 -4.62
C SER A 77 -8.16 -7.23 -5.04
N LEU A 78 -8.71 -8.36 -4.59
CA LEU A 78 -8.21 -9.70 -4.91
C LEU A 78 -8.80 -10.26 -6.21
N HIS A 79 -9.77 -9.57 -6.82
CA HIS A 79 -10.31 -9.94 -8.12
C HIS A 79 -9.32 -9.76 -9.29
N THR A 80 -8.27 -8.95 -9.08
CA THR A 80 -7.30 -8.59 -10.13
C THR A 80 -5.86 -8.72 -9.63
N PRO A 81 -4.87 -8.99 -10.50
CA PRO A 81 -3.50 -9.30 -10.10
C PRO A 81 -2.65 -8.04 -9.82
N TYR A 82 -3.25 -6.98 -9.29
CA TYR A 82 -2.55 -5.72 -8.98
C TYR A 82 -2.16 -5.57 -7.51
N SER A 83 -2.77 -6.39 -6.65
CA SER A 83 -2.52 -6.41 -5.22
C SER A 83 -1.27 -7.23 -4.88
N VAL A 84 -0.50 -6.78 -3.89
CA VAL A 84 0.80 -7.36 -3.52
C VAL A 84 0.86 -7.56 -2.02
N MET A 85 1.42 -8.69 -1.60
CA MET A 85 1.80 -8.97 -0.22
C MET A 85 3.32 -9.03 -0.10
N VAL A 86 3.83 -8.64 1.05
CA VAL A 86 5.26 -8.73 1.36
C VAL A 86 5.48 -9.46 2.67
N TYR A 87 6.33 -10.47 2.64
CA TYR A 87 6.68 -11.28 3.81
C TYR A 87 8.15 -11.09 4.16
N ASP A 88 8.46 -11.05 5.44
CA ASP A 88 9.84 -11.18 5.90
C ASP A 88 10.32 -12.62 5.67
N LYS A 89 11.44 -12.79 4.96
CA LYS A 89 11.90 -14.14 4.58
C LYS A 89 12.33 -14.98 5.78
N SER A 90 12.83 -14.34 6.83
CA SER A 90 13.38 -15.04 8.00
C SER A 90 12.29 -15.54 8.95
N THR A 91 11.28 -14.73 9.19
CA THR A 91 10.20 -15.02 10.14
C THR A 91 8.93 -15.53 9.46
N ARG A 92 8.85 -15.41 8.13
CA ARG A 92 7.65 -15.71 7.32
C ARG A 92 6.42 -14.89 7.71
N LYS A 93 6.58 -13.83 8.50
CA LYS A 93 5.49 -12.93 8.89
C LYS A 93 5.15 -11.96 7.77
N LEU A 94 3.86 -11.64 7.64
CA LEU A 94 3.38 -10.58 6.77
C LEU A 94 3.93 -9.24 7.25
N ALA A 95 4.71 -8.59 6.40
CA ALA A 95 5.34 -7.30 6.66
C ALA A 95 4.54 -6.13 6.08
N GLY A 96 3.64 -6.39 5.13
CA GLY A 96 2.78 -5.36 4.55
C GLY A 96 1.95 -5.84 3.37
N ILE A 97 1.08 -4.96 2.92
CA ILE A 97 0.16 -5.16 1.81
C ILE A 97 0.03 -3.88 0.98
N ARG A 98 -0.29 -4.06 -0.29
CA ARG A 98 -0.73 -3.01 -1.21
C ARG A 98 -1.89 -3.55 -2.01
N LEU A 99 -3.06 -2.96 -1.82
CA LEU A 99 -4.31 -3.37 -2.42
C LEU A 99 -4.73 -2.37 -3.49
N TYR A 100 -5.02 -2.90 -4.67
CA TYR A 100 -5.58 -2.16 -5.79
C TYR A 100 -6.80 -2.90 -6.30
N SER A 101 -7.84 -2.14 -6.64
CA SER A 101 -8.97 -2.63 -7.42
C SER A 101 -9.00 -1.96 -8.80
N VAL A 102 -9.77 -2.54 -9.71
CA VAL A 102 -10.10 -1.88 -10.98
C VAL A 102 -11.52 -1.40 -10.87
N ILE A 103 -11.72 -0.13 -11.21
CA ILE A 103 -13.03 0.50 -11.30
C ILE A 103 -13.22 1.10 -12.68
N HIS A 104 -14.45 1.04 -13.15
CA HIS A 104 -14.86 1.47 -14.46
C HIS A 104 -15.74 2.70 -14.34
N ARG A 105 -15.69 3.55 -15.36
CA ARG A 105 -16.66 4.63 -15.52
C ARG A 105 -18.08 4.08 -15.68
N ASP A 106 -18.19 2.98 -16.42
CA ASP A 106 -19.39 2.16 -16.51
C ASP A 106 -19.40 1.15 -15.36
N GLN A 107 -20.04 1.53 -14.25
CA GLN A 107 -20.08 0.74 -13.00
C GLN A 107 -20.68 -0.66 -13.19
N THR A 108 -21.42 -0.92 -14.27
CA THR A 108 -21.93 -2.27 -14.56
C THR A 108 -20.82 -3.28 -14.87
N LYS A 109 -19.60 -2.81 -15.14
CA LYS A 109 -18.40 -3.62 -15.38
C LYS A 109 -17.57 -3.84 -14.13
N ASP A 110 -17.93 -3.23 -13.01
CA ASP A 110 -17.20 -3.39 -11.77
C ASP A 110 -17.48 -4.76 -11.16
N PHE A 111 -16.43 -5.34 -10.57
CA PHE A 111 -16.59 -6.52 -9.76
C PHE A 111 -17.12 -6.12 -8.38
N GLU A 112 -18.35 -6.53 -8.11
CA GLU A 112 -19.02 -6.36 -6.84
C GLU A 112 -18.99 -7.70 -6.07
N PRO A 113 -18.15 -7.85 -5.03
CA PRO A 113 -18.02 -9.13 -4.34
C PRO A 113 -19.31 -9.56 -3.64
N PHE A 114 -20.03 -8.60 -3.06
CA PHE A 114 -21.35 -8.76 -2.46
C PHE A 114 -21.99 -7.38 -2.27
N LYS A 115 -23.32 -7.32 -2.23
CA LYS A 115 -24.05 -6.07 -2.00
C LYS A 115 -23.79 -5.55 -0.58
N LEU A 116 -23.14 -4.38 -0.47
CA LEU A 116 -23.03 -3.68 0.79
C LEU A 116 -24.38 -3.12 1.24
N ASP A 117 -24.78 -3.41 2.47
CA ASP A 117 -25.92 -2.75 3.11
C ASP A 117 -25.48 -1.41 3.72
N TYR A 118 -25.28 -0.43 2.84
CA TYR A 118 -24.83 0.90 3.23
C TYR A 118 -25.78 1.59 4.23
N ALA A 119 -27.08 1.25 4.22
CA ALA A 119 -28.05 1.87 5.12
C ALA A 119 -27.86 1.45 6.58
N SER A 120 -27.41 0.21 6.82
CA SER A 120 -27.18 -0.32 8.16
C SER A 120 -25.77 -0.06 8.72
N MET A 121 -24.85 0.48 7.91
CA MET A 121 -23.52 0.86 8.37
C MET A 121 -23.55 2.03 9.37
N ALA A 122 -22.63 1.99 10.33
CA ALA A 122 -22.40 3.08 11.28
C ALA A 122 -21.97 4.38 10.56
N ASP A 123 -22.34 5.54 11.11
CA ASP A 123 -22.10 6.86 10.50
C ASP A 123 -20.64 7.10 10.15
N ASN A 124 -19.73 6.74 11.06
CA ASN A 124 -18.29 6.87 10.88
C ASN A 124 -17.78 6.05 9.68
N VAL A 125 -18.28 4.82 9.51
CA VAL A 125 -17.95 3.95 8.37
C VAL A 125 -18.50 4.53 7.07
N ARG A 126 -19.73 5.06 7.08
CA ARG A 126 -20.33 5.74 5.93
C ARG A 126 -19.54 6.97 5.52
N ILE A 127 -19.06 7.77 6.47
CA ILE A 127 -18.19 8.92 6.21
C ILE A 127 -16.89 8.45 5.54
N TRP A 128 -16.27 7.38 6.04
CA TRP A 128 -15.05 6.84 5.44
C TRP A 128 -15.25 6.39 3.99
N TYR A 129 -16.31 5.63 3.71
CA TYR A 129 -16.67 5.23 2.33
C TYR A 129 -16.91 6.44 1.42
N ASN A 130 -17.66 7.44 1.89
CA ASN A 130 -17.97 8.62 1.08
C ASN A 130 -16.74 9.46 0.74
N LEU A 131 -15.70 9.44 1.58
CA LEU A 131 -14.46 10.16 1.29
C LEU A 131 -13.79 9.58 0.04
N THR A 132 -13.69 8.26 -0.06
CA THR A 132 -13.06 7.58 -1.20
C THR A 132 -13.93 7.71 -2.46
N ASP A 133 -15.24 7.51 -2.33
CA ASP A 133 -16.18 7.62 -3.46
C ASP A 133 -16.21 9.04 -4.06
N LYS A 134 -16.20 10.08 -3.22
CA LYS A 134 -16.13 11.48 -3.69
C LYS A 134 -14.84 11.79 -4.44
N GLN A 135 -13.70 11.29 -3.96
CA GLN A 135 -12.42 11.47 -4.66
C GLN A 135 -12.48 10.84 -6.05
N GLN A 136 -13.02 9.63 -6.14
CA GLN A 136 -13.15 8.93 -7.41
C GLN A 136 -14.10 9.63 -8.37
N ASN A 137 -15.27 10.05 -7.90
CA ASN A 137 -16.24 10.78 -8.71
C ASN A 137 -15.65 12.09 -9.26
N LYS A 138 -14.76 12.74 -8.50
CA LYS A 138 -14.05 13.92 -8.98
C LYS A 138 -13.13 13.60 -10.15
N ILE A 139 -12.39 12.48 -10.11
CA ILE A 139 -11.57 12.01 -11.24
C ILE A 139 -12.43 11.82 -12.48
N TRP A 140 -13.60 11.21 -12.35
CA TRP A 140 -14.55 11.02 -13.46
C TRP A 140 -15.03 12.32 -14.09
N SER A 141 -15.25 13.35 -13.28
CA SER A 141 -15.63 14.67 -13.80
C SER A 141 -14.49 15.40 -14.51
N LEU A 142 -13.24 15.15 -14.10
CA LEU A 142 -12.06 15.87 -14.62
C LEU A 142 -11.44 15.20 -15.83
N ARG A 143 -11.57 13.88 -15.97
CA ARG A 143 -10.87 13.07 -16.97
C ARG A 143 -11.86 12.23 -17.77
N LEU A 144 -12.65 12.91 -18.61
CA LEU A 144 -13.76 12.32 -19.37
C LEU A 144 -13.33 11.18 -20.31
N GLU A 145 -12.08 11.22 -20.78
CA GLU A 145 -11.49 10.22 -21.66
C GLU A 145 -11.21 8.88 -20.97
N VAL A 146 -11.01 8.89 -19.65
CA VAL A 146 -10.65 7.70 -18.87
C VAL A 146 -11.87 6.81 -18.70
N GLN A 147 -11.74 5.54 -19.09
CA GLN A 147 -12.82 4.53 -19.01
C GLN A 147 -12.68 3.61 -17.80
N LYS A 148 -11.47 3.45 -17.27
CA LYS A 148 -11.18 2.66 -16.07
C LYS A 148 -9.95 3.20 -15.36
N THR A 149 -9.87 2.99 -14.06
CA THR A 149 -8.72 3.36 -13.23
C THR A 149 -8.30 2.21 -12.35
N LEU A 150 -6.99 2.15 -12.09
CA LEU A 150 -6.46 1.36 -11.00
C LEU A 150 -6.67 2.16 -9.70
N HIS A 151 -7.64 1.75 -8.90
CA HIS A 151 -8.03 2.44 -7.68
C HIS A 151 -7.20 1.93 -6.50
N HIS A 152 -6.46 2.85 -5.87
CA HIS A 152 -5.66 2.56 -4.69
C HIS A 152 -6.58 2.41 -3.49
N GLU A 153 -6.74 1.18 -2.98
CA GLU A 153 -7.59 0.94 -1.81
C GLU A 153 -6.78 1.16 -0.53
N ILE A 154 -5.71 0.37 -0.32
CA ILE A 154 -4.95 0.36 0.93
C ILE A 154 -3.48 0.09 0.63
N THR A 155 -2.58 0.87 1.24
CA THR A 155 -1.17 0.46 1.42
C THR A 155 -0.87 0.47 2.89
N PHE A 156 -0.35 -0.64 3.40
CA PHE A 156 0.01 -0.76 4.80
C PHE A 156 1.33 -1.51 4.94
N VAL A 157 2.18 -1.02 5.84
CA VAL A 157 3.41 -1.70 6.26
C VAL A 157 3.34 -1.79 7.77
N ASP A 158 3.42 -3.02 8.28
CA ASP A 158 3.37 -3.27 9.71
C ASP A 158 4.51 -2.50 10.42
N PRO A 159 4.22 -1.82 11.55
CA PRO A 159 5.19 -1.00 12.27
C PRO A 159 6.54 -1.67 12.56
N ALA A 160 6.56 -2.98 12.80
CA ALA A 160 7.78 -3.74 13.04
C ALA A 160 8.69 -3.83 11.79
N PHE A 161 8.15 -3.60 10.59
CA PHE A 161 8.84 -3.70 9.31
C PHE A 161 9.02 -2.36 8.59
N GLN A 162 8.56 -1.25 9.18
CA GLN A 162 8.70 0.09 8.63
C GLN A 162 10.16 0.56 8.56
N ARG A 163 10.41 1.60 7.75
CA ARG A 163 11.74 2.20 7.49
C ARG A 163 12.76 1.25 6.83
N GLN A 164 12.29 0.15 6.23
CA GLN A 164 13.11 -0.83 5.52
C GLN A 164 12.91 -0.80 4.00
N GLY A 165 12.31 0.27 3.47
CA GLY A 165 12.15 0.49 2.03
C GLY A 165 10.96 -0.23 1.38
N ILE A 166 10.11 -0.90 2.16
CA ILE A 166 8.95 -1.66 1.65
C ILE A 166 7.98 -0.78 0.87
N ALA A 167 7.52 0.32 1.47
CA ALA A 167 6.58 1.23 0.82
C ALA A 167 7.15 1.85 -0.48
N GLN A 168 8.43 2.17 -0.51
CA GLN A 168 9.08 2.64 -1.73
C GLN A 168 9.12 1.56 -2.81
N HIS A 169 9.35 0.31 -2.42
CA HIS A 169 9.33 -0.82 -3.35
C HIS A 169 7.92 -1.04 -3.92
N PHE A 170 6.88 -0.90 -3.09
CA PHE A 170 5.49 -0.93 -3.56
C PHE A 170 5.22 0.08 -4.67
N ILE A 171 5.71 1.33 -4.58
CA ILE A 171 5.52 2.33 -5.64
C ILE A 171 6.17 1.86 -6.95
N ASN A 172 7.39 1.31 -6.86
CA ASN A 172 8.16 0.91 -8.03
C ASN A 172 7.57 -0.31 -8.77
N LEU A 173 6.79 -1.15 -8.08
CA LEU A 173 6.13 -2.31 -8.71
C LEU A 173 5.06 -1.92 -9.74
N LEU A 174 4.53 -0.68 -9.70
CA LEU A 174 3.58 -0.19 -10.72
C LEU A 174 4.25 0.15 -12.06
N ASN A 175 5.56 0.37 -12.05
CA ASN A 175 6.32 0.80 -13.24
C ASN A 175 6.88 -0.36 -14.05
N ILE A 176 6.59 -1.61 -13.66
CA ILE A 176 6.95 -2.79 -14.42
C ILE A 176 5.86 -2.99 -15.46
N LYS A 177 6.20 -2.86 -16.74
CA LYS A 177 5.29 -3.16 -17.86
C LYS A 177 4.67 -4.54 -17.63
N GLN A 178 3.37 -4.58 -17.36
CA GLN A 178 2.56 -5.79 -17.37
C GLN A 178 2.07 -6.06 -18.79
#